data_AF-A0A835UG44-F1
#
_entry.id   AF-A0A835UG44-F1
#
_cell.length_a   1.000
_cell.length_b   1.000
_cell.length_c   1.000
_cell.angle_alpha   90.00
_cell.angle_beta   90.00
_cell.angle_gamma   90.00
#
_symmetry.space_group_name_H-M   'P 1'
#
loop_
_entity.id
_entity.type
_entity.pdbx_description
1 polymer ?
#
loop_
_entity_poly.entity_id
_entity_poly.type
_entity_poly.pdbx_seq_one_letter_code
_entity_poly.pdbx_strand_id
1 'polypeptide(L)'
;MGSLLTVEKWLEVVLSLKEAATATVPDFSLISSDTLLADVVKKSRLPTYGSSIEELGILINEDLEGQRARALHYALTDVKCRVAVQLLLIQAAIEIVNMFQGKLSAKNIVILFEGFHGIAIHAHKINSDLELRSRLLDLGPMTQMQDPPLLRLENESYHICLTLLQNVVNNPSDLGEIEATGLLVELCKEILQVYIGIAQLGHPASSAGKQLRPLWQIPTGSSKRRELAARAPVVVATLQAICELGTSSFERNLALFFPLLSSLICCEHGSSEVQEVLSDMLGSKVGPVLLQAC
;
A
#
# COMPACT_ATOMS: atom_id res chain seq x y z
N MET A 1 -21.86 -21.62 14.57
CA MET A 1 -20.59 -22.30 14.24
C MET A 1 -19.35 -21.76 14.97
N GLY A 2 -19.34 -20.53 15.49
CA GLY A 2 -18.15 -19.96 16.14
C GLY A 2 -17.80 -20.44 17.55
N SER A 3 -18.65 -21.22 18.23
CA SER A 3 -18.45 -21.63 19.63
C SER A 3 -17.55 -22.87 19.82
N LEU A 4 -16.92 -23.36 18.74
CA LEU A 4 -16.26 -24.68 18.70
C LEU A 4 -14.75 -24.66 18.47
N LEU A 5 -14.14 -23.48 18.27
CA LEU A 5 -12.70 -23.36 18.05
C LEU A 5 -12.01 -23.09 19.39
N THR A 6 -11.13 -24.01 19.78
CA THR A 6 -10.20 -23.83 20.90
C THR A 6 -9.14 -22.80 20.53
N VAL A 7 -8.42 -22.26 21.52
CA VAL A 7 -7.33 -21.29 21.31
C VAL A 7 -6.29 -21.79 20.29
N GLU A 8 -5.99 -23.08 20.32
CA GLU A 8 -5.06 -23.75 19.39
C GLU A 8 -5.58 -23.76 17.94
N LYS A 9 -6.88 -23.95 17.73
CA LYS A 9 -7.46 -23.91 16.39
C LYS A 9 -7.50 -22.50 15.82
N TRP A 10 -7.68 -21.48 16.67
CA TRP A 10 -7.55 -20.09 16.22
C TRP A 10 -6.15 -19.74 15.79
N LEU A 11 -5.13 -20.27 16.49
CA LEU A 11 -3.74 -20.12 16.08
C LEU A 11 -3.48 -20.73 14.69
N GLU A 12 -3.99 -21.93 14.43
CA GLU A 12 -3.89 -22.57 13.10
C GLU A 12 -4.55 -21.73 12.00
N VAL A 13 -5.74 -21.20 12.26
CA VAL A 13 -6.45 -20.33 11.31
C VAL A 13 -5.63 -19.07 10.97
N VAL A 14 -5.11 -18.35 11.97
CA VAL A 14 -4.34 -17.12 11.71
C VAL A 14 -3.00 -17.39 11.04
N LEU A 15 -2.35 -18.52 11.36
CA LEU A 15 -1.14 -18.95 10.68
C LEU A 15 -1.41 -19.29 9.21
N SER A 16 -2.53 -19.95 8.93
CA SER A 16 -2.94 -20.29 7.56
C SER A 16 -3.25 -19.04 6.73
N LEU A 17 -3.88 -18.03 7.34
CA LEU A 17 -4.12 -16.73 6.69
C LEU A 17 -2.79 -15.99 6.42
N LYS A 18 -1.86 -16.01 7.39
CA LYS A 18 -0.53 -15.42 7.21
C LYS A 18 0.24 -16.14 6.09
N GLU A 19 0.20 -17.46 6.03
CA GLU A 19 0.84 -18.24 4.97
C GLU A 19 0.21 -17.98 3.61
N ALA A 20 -1.12 -17.85 3.53
CA ALA A 20 -1.80 -17.46 2.29
C ALA A 20 -1.38 -16.05 1.84
N ALA A 21 -1.25 -15.10 2.77
CA ALA A 21 -0.77 -13.76 2.49
C ALA A 21 0.65 -13.75 1.91
N THR A 22 1.57 -14.56 2.46
CA THR A 22 2.95 -14.65 1.97
C THR A 22 3.07 -15.40 0.65
N ALA A 23 2.33 -16.49 0.47
CA ALA A 23 2.35 -17.30 -0.75
C ALA A 23 1.75 -16.57 -1.98
N THR A 24 0.93 -15.55 -1.74
CA THR A 24 0.24 -14.78 -2.77
C THR A 24 0.90 -13.44 -3.10
N VAL A 25 2.09 -13.17 -2.56
CA VAL A 25 2.86 -11.97 -2.91
C VAL A 25 3.13 -11.94 -4.43
N PRO A 26 2.73 -10.88 -5.15
CA PRO A 26 2.98 -10.77 -6.59
C PRO A 26 4.48 -10.61 -6.90
N ASP A 27 4.95 -11.27 -7.96
CA ASP A 27 6.32 -11.10 -8.46
C ASP A 27 6.35 -10.18 -9.68
N PHE A 28 7.10 -9.08 -9.57
CA PHE A 28 7.29 -8.09 -10.62
C PHE A 28 8.65 -8.21 -11.35
N SER A 29 9.47 -9.20 -11.01
CA SER A 29 10.82 -9.39 -11.56
C SER A 29 10.84 -9.41 -13.10
N LEU A 30 9.90 -10.13 -13.70
CA LEU A 30 9.80 -10.30 -15.15
C LEU A 30 9.34 -9.01 -15.87
N ILE A 31 8.48 -8.21 -15.22
CA ILE A 31 8.01 -6.92 -15.75
C ILE A 31 9.11 -5.85 -15.63
N SER A 32 9.92 -5.95 -14.57
CA SER A 32 11.05 -5.04 -14.33
C SER A 32 12.25 -5.32 -15.25
N SER A 33 12.24 -6.40 -16.02
CA SER A 33 13.36 -6.79 -16.89
C SER A 33 13.40 -5.95 -18.18
N ASP A 34 14.46 -5.15 -18.35
CA ASP A 34 14.69 -4.23 -19.49
C ASP A 34 14.62 -4.89 -20.87
N THR A 35 15.16 -6.10 -20.98
CA THR A 35 15.36 -6.79 -22.25
C THR A 35 14.06 -7.25 -22.90
N LEU A 36 12.98 -7.41 -22.14
CA LEU A 36 11.71 -7.94 -22.64
C LEU A 36 10.76 -6.84 -23.14
N LEU A 37 10.81 -5.65 -22.54
CA LEU A 37 9.90 -4.55 -22.88
C LEU A 37 10.34 -3.74 -24.10
N ALA A 38 11.64 -3.50 -24.24
CA ALA A 38 12.18 -2.70 -25.33
C ALA A 38 11.85 -3.29 -26.72
N ASP A 39 11.78 -4.62 -26.83
CA ASP A 39 11.48 -5.32 -28.07
C ASP A 39 9.97 -5.33 -28.39
N VAL A 40 9.14 -5.47 -27.36
CA VAL A 40 7.66 -5.52 -27.50
C VAL A 40 7.08 -4.14 -27.84
N VAL A 41 7.59 -3.06 -27.23
CA VAL A 41 7.12 -1.68 -27.50
C VAL A 41 7.53 -1.16 -28.88
N LYS A 42 8.64 -1.66 -29.47
CA LYS A 42 9.09 -1.26 -30.81
C LYS A 42 8.11 -1.65 -31.92
N LYS A 43 7.46 -2.82 -31.83
CA LYS A 43 6.55 -3.32 -32.88
C LYS A 43 5.18 -2.63 -32.87
N SER A 44 4.70 -2.13 -31.72
CA SER A 44 3.44 -1.36 -31.67
C SER A 44 3.52 -0.02 -32.42
N ARG A 45 4.74 0.47 -32.70
CA ARG A 45 4.99 1.77 -33.36
C ARG A 45 5.45 1.67 -34.82
N LEU A 46 5.66 0.48 -35.39
CA LEU A 46 6.07 0.32 -36.79
C LEU A 46 4.91 -0.14 -37.68
N PRO A 47 4.59 0.59 -38.77
CA PRO A 47 3.76 0.06 -39.85
C PRO A 47 4.60 -0.92 -40.69
N THR A 48 4.11 -2.15 -40.86
CA THR A 48 4.72 -3.18 -41.71
C THR A 48 4.73 -2.73 -43.18
N TYR A 49 5.90 -2.42 -43.74
CA TYR A 49 6.13 -2.33 -45.19
C TYR A 49 7.33 -3.22 -45.56
N GLY A 50 7.12 -4.14 -46.49
CA GLY A 50 7.94 -5.34 -46.67
C GLY A 50 9.18 -5.22 -47.56
N SER A 51 10.03 -6.26 -47.53
CA SER A 51 10.96 -6.67 -48.58
C SER A 51 11.46 -8.11 -48.34
N SER A 52 11.70 -8.87 -49.42
CA SER A 52 11.49 -10.32 -49.51
C SER A 52 12.73 -11.21 -49.45
N ILE A 53 13.77 -10.92 -48.64
CA ILE A 53 14.99 -11.76 -48.57
C ILE A 53 15.42 -12.14 -47.12
N GLU A 54 14.69 -11.71 -46.07
CA GLU A 54 15.03 -12.01 -44.66
C GLU A 54 14.08 -13.03 -43.97
N GLU A 55 13.31 -13.81 -44.74
CA GLU A 55 12.16 -14.59 -44.24
C GLU A 55 12.46 -15.60 -43.12
N LEU A 56 13.62 -16.29 -43.12
CA LEU A 56 13.91 -17.32 -42.11
C LEU A 56 14.39 -16.74 -40.76
N GLY A 57 15.19 -15.66 -40.82
CA GLY A 57 15.63 -14.91 -39.64
C GLY A 57 14.46 -14.13 -39.01
N ILE A 58 13.57 -13.59 -39.86
CA ILE A 58 12.33 -12.94 -39.42
C ILE A 58 11.40 -13.95 -38.75
N LEU A 59 11.17 -15.14 -39.31
CA LEU A 59 10.24 -16.12 -38.72
C LEU A 59 10.68 -16.57 -37.31
N ILE A 60 11.98 -16.83 -37.11
CA ILE A 60 12.54 -17.25 -35.82
C ILE A 60 12.49 -16.09 -34.82
N ASN A 61 12.79 -14.86 -35.27
CA ASN A 61 12.72 -13.67 -34.42
C ASN A 61 11.27 -13.30 -34.05
N GLU A 62 10.31 -13.46 -34.97
CA GLU A 62 8.89 -13.24 -34.72
C GLU A 62 8.28 -14.26 -33.75
N ASP A 63 8.72 -15.53 -33.81
CA ASP A 63 8.30 -16.54 -32.82
C ASP A 63 8.89 -16.24 -31.43
N LEU A 64 10.18 -15.86 -31.35
CA LEU A 64 10.83 -15.50 -30.10
C LEU A 64 10.21 -14.24 -29.47
N GLU A 65 9.93 -13.21 -30.26
CA GLU A 65 9.25 -11.98 -29.81
C GLU A 65 7.79 -12.26 -29.41
N GLY A 66 7.08 -13.12 -30.14
CA GLY A 66 5.74 -13.58 -29.78
C GLY A 66 5.73 -14.35 -28.47
N GLN A 67 6.74 -15.17 -28.20
CA GLN A 67 6.91 -15.86 -26.92
C GLN A 67 7.15 -14.87 -25.77
N ARG A 68 7.97 -13.82 -25.98
CA ARG A 68 8.21 -12.77 -24.97
C ARG A 68 6.96 -11.96 -24.66
N ALA A 69 6.19 -11.58 -25.67
CA ALA A 69 4.92 -10.89 -25.47
C ALA A 69 3.91 -11.75 -24.69
N ARG A 70 3.83 -13.05 -25.00
CA ARG A 70 3.00 -14.01 -24.24
C ARG A 70 3.47 -14.16 -22.79
N ALA A 71 4.78 -14.21 -22.55
CA ALA A 71 5.36 -14.31 -21.21
C ALA A 71 5.03 -13.06 -20.37
N LEU A 72 5.16 -11.86 -20.94
CA LEU A 72 4.78 -10.61 -20.27
C LEU A 72 3.28 -10.54 -19.98
N HIS A 73 2.45 -10.98 -20.94
CA HIS A 73 1.00 -11.04 -20.74
C HIS A 73 0.62 -12.01 -19.61
N TYR A 74 1.25 -13.18 -19.57
CA TYR A 74 1.07 -14.16 -18.50
C TYR A 74 1.49 -13.58 -17.14
N ALA A 75 2.67 -12.95 -17.08
CA ALA A 75 3.18 -12.32 -15.86
C ALA A 75 2.23 -11.23 -15.34
N LEU A 76 1.74 -10.36 -16.23
CA LEU A 76 0.80 -9.31 -15.85
C LEU A 76 -0.53 -9.89 -15.34
N THR A 77 -1.01 -10.97 -15.97
CA THR A 77 -2.23 -11.66 -15.54
C THR A 77 -2.05 -12.32 -14.17
N ASP A 78 -0.91 -12.98 -13.95
CA ASP A 78 -0.55 -13.59 -12.66
C ASP A 78 -0.48 -12.54 -11.54
N VAL A 79 0.22 -11.42 -11.78
CA VAL A 79 0.28 -10.29 -10.84
C VAL A 79 -1.11 -9.79 -10.48
N LYS A 80 -1.99 -9.58 -11.48
CA LYS A 80 -3.37 -9.12 -11.24
C LYS A 80 -4.18 -10.12 -10.42
N CYS A 81 -4.04 -11.41 -10.73
CA CYS A 81 -4.69 -12.47 -9.99
C CYS A 81 -4.23 -12.46 -8.53
N ARG A 82 -2.92 -12.40 -8.28
CA ARG A 82 -2.34 -12.36 -6.94
C ARG A 82 -2.77 -11.13 -6.14
N VAL A 83 -2.77 -9.94 -6.74
CA VAL A 83 -3.29 -8.72 -6.11
C VAL A 83 -4.77 -8.86 -5.75
N ALA A 84 -5.59 -9.44 -6.63
CA ALA A 84 -7.00 -9.67 -6.35
C ALA A 84 -7.20 -10.68 -5.19
N VAL A 85 -6.40 -11.75 -5.16
CA VAL A 85 -6.41 -12.73 -4.06
C VAL A 85 -6.02 -12.07 -2.73
N GLN A 86 -4.99 -11.21 -2.72
CA GLN A 86 -4.60 -10.50 -1.51
C GLN A 86 -5.69 -9.56 -0.99
N LEU A 87 -6.41 -8.83 -1.87
CA LEU A 87 -7.57 -8.03 -1.50
C LEU A 87 -8.69 -8.89 -0.89
N LEU A 88 -8.96 -10.07 -1.47
CA LEU A 88 -9.94 -11.00 -0.93
C LEU A 88 -9.52 -11.57 0.44
N LEU A 89 -8.24 -11.85 0.64
CA LEU A 89 -7.69 -12.28 1.92
C LEU A 89 -7.85 -11.20 3.00
N ILE A 90 -7.59 -9.93 2.65
CA ILE A 90 -7.80 -8.79 3.55
C ILE A 90 -9.28 -8.71 3.94
N GLN A 91 -10.19 -8.76 2.97
CA GLN A 91 -11.63 -8.71 3.24
C GLN A 91 -12.09 -9.87 4.14
N ALA A 92 -11.63 -11.09 3.87
CA ALA A 92 -11.95 -12.25 4.69
C ALA A 92 -11.41 -12.10 6.13
N ALA A 93 -10.21 -11.54 6.30
CA ALA A 93 -9.66 -11.28 7.62
C ALA A 93 -10.43 -10.21 8.39
N ILE A 94 -10.87 -9.13 7.73
CA ILE A 94 -11.75 -8.11 8.32
C ILE A 94 -13.01 -8.79 8.88
N GLU A 95 -13.67 -9.63 8.08
CA GLU A 95 -14.89 -10.33 8.49
C GLU A 95 -14.65 -11.28 9.68
N ILE A 96 -13.56 -12.06 9.65
CA ILE A 96 -13.20 -12.96 10.75
C ILE A 96 -12.96 -12.16 12.04
N VAL A 97 -12.18 -11.08 11.97
CA VAL A 97 -11.88 -10.25 13.14
C VAL A 97 -13.16 -9.64 13.70
N ASN A 98 -14.03 -9.08 12.87
CA ASN A 98 -15.29 -8.49 13.30
C ASN A 98 -16.25 -9.52 13.91
N MET A 99 -16.35 -10.72 13.33
CA MET A 99 -17.24 -11.78 13.82
C MET A 99 -16.73 -12.44 15.11
N PHE A 100 -15.42 -12.45 15.33
CA PHE A 100 -14.78 -13.24 16.39
C PHE A 100 -13.86 -12.42 17.30
N GLN A 101 -14.03 -11.09 17.37
CA GLN A 101 -13.14 -10.20 18.12
C GLN A 101 -12.91 -10.66 19.57
N GLY A 102 -13.97 -11.11 20.26
CA GLY A 102 -13.89 -11.58 21.66
C GLY A 102 -13.27 -12.96 21.85
N LYS A 103 -12.77 -13.59 20.78
CA LYS A 103 -12.15 -14.93 20.79
C LYS A 103 -10.72 -14.93 20.29
N LEU A 104 -10.30 -13.88 19.60
CA LEU A 104 -8.94 -13.73 19.12
C LEU A 104 -8.10 -13.13 20.24
N SER A 105 -7.06 -13.84 20.68
CA SER A 105 -6.09 -13.29 21.63
C SER A 105 -5.23 -12.22 20.97
N ALA A 106 -4.58 -11.38 21.78
CA ALA A 106 -3.64 -10.37 21.28
C ALA A 106 -2.55 -11.00 20.38
N LYS A 107 -2.06 -12.19 20.75
CA LYS A 107 -1.09 -12.96 19.96
C LYS A 107 -1.62 -13.31 18.56
N ASN A 108 -2.87 -13.74 18.45
CA ASN A 108 -3.47 -14.06 17.15
C ASN A 108 -3.55 -12.83 16.26
N ILE A 109 -3.89 -11.68 16.85
CA ILE A 109 -3.96 -10.40 16.14
C ILE A 109 -2.59 -9.94 15.65
N VAL A 110 -1.54 -10.07 16.47
CA VAL A 110 -0.16 -9.75 16.06
C VAL A 110 0.30 -10.62 14.89
N ILE A 111 -0.03 -11.92 14.89
CA ILE A 111 0.28 -12.82 13.76
C ILE A 111 -0.41 -12.36 12.46
N LEU A 112 -1.69 -11.97 12.54
CA LEU A 112 -2.41 -11.43 11.38
C LEU A 112 -1.77 -10.12 10.91
N PHE A 113 -1.47 -9.22 11.85
CA PHE A 113 -0.80 -7.95 11.56
C PHE A 113 0.51 -8.17 10.79
N GLU A 114 1.38 -9.08 11.22
CA GLU A 114 2.64 -9.37 10.51
C GLU A 114 2.42 -9.82 9.07
N GLY A 115 1.39 -10.63 8.81
CA GLY A 115 1.05 -11.09 7.46
C GLY A 115 0.59 -9.95 6.56
N PHE A 116 -0.37 -9.14 7.03
CA PHE A 116 -0.94 -8.04 6.25
C PHE A 116 0.00 -6.83 6.13
N HIS A 117 0.84 -6.58 7.13
CA HIS A 117 1.88 -5.55 7.06
C HIS A 117 2.94 -5.90 6.01
N GLY A 118 3.26 -7.19 5.86
CA GLY A 118 4.09 -7.67 4.76
C GLY A 118 3.51 -7.34 3.37
N ILE A 119 2.19 -7.47 3.20
CA ILE A 119 1.49 -7.04 1.98
C ILE A 119 1.58 -5.51 1.81
N ALA A 120 1.34 -4.75 2.87
CA ALA A 120 1.40 -3.29 2.85
C ALA A 120 2.78 -2.78 2.40
N ILE A 121 3.86 -3.28 3.02
CA ILE A 121 5.24 -2.91 2.67
C ILE A 121 5.55 -3.29 1.22
N HIS A 122 5.17 -4.51 0.80
CA HIS A 122 5.42 -4.94 -0.57
C HIS A 122 4.68 -4.04 -1.58
N ALA A 123 3.39 -3.80 -1.37
CA ALA A 123 2.59 -2.92 -2.22
C ALA A 123 3.16 -1.49 -2.26
N HIS A 124 3.57 -0.95 -1.11
CA HIS A 124 4.20 0.36 -1.01
C HIS A 124 5.52 0.43 -1.80
N LYS A 125 6.37 -0.60 -1.70
CA LYS A 125 7.63 -0.69 -2.46
C LYS A 125 7.37 -0.63 -3.96
N ILE A 126 6.38 -1.39 -4.45
CA ILE A 126 6.01 -1.39 -5.87
C ILE A 126 5.40 -0.04 -6.28
N ASN A 127 4.56 0.56 -5.43
CA ASN A 127 3.97 1.87 -5.71
C ASN A 127 4.98 3.02 -5.67
N SER A 128 6.13 2.83 -5.01
CA SER A 128 7.22 3.80 -4.96
C SER A 128 8.23 3.64 -6.10
N ASP A 129 8.18 2.53 -6.84
CA ASP A 129 9.04 2.28 -7.99
C ASP A 129 8.52 2.99 -9.25
N LEU A 130 9.10 4.16 -9.54
CA LEU A 130 8.73 5.00 -10.69
C LEU A 130 8.99 4.30 -12.03
N GLU A 131 10.03 3.47 -12.10
CA GLU A 131 10.42 2.78 -13.32
C GLU A 131 9.43 1.66 -13.62
N LEU A 132 9.15 0.81 -12.64
CA LEU A 132 8.15 -0.25 -12.76
C LEU A 132 6.75 0.30 -13.08
N ARG A 133 6.36 1.42 -12.46
CA ARG A 133 5.10 2.11 -12.78
C ARG A 133 5.04 2.57 -14.23
N SER A 134 6.12 3.16 -14.74
CA SER A 134 6.19 3.59 -16.14
C SER A 134 6.02 2.42 -17.11
N ARG A 135 6.61 1.26 -16.78
CA ARG A 135 6.51 0.03 -17.57
C ARG A 135 5.10 -0.56 -17.56
N LEU A 136 4.45 -0.59 -16.40
CA LEU A 136 3.08 -1.07 -16.28
C LEU A 136 2.11 -0.23 -17.12
N LEU A 137 2.29 1.09 -17.15
CA LEU A 137 1.50 1.99 -18.01
C LEU A 137 1.71 1.73 -19.50
N ASP A 138 2.97 1.49 -19.92
CA ASP A 138 3.28 1.17 -21.32
C ASP A 138 2.65 -0.16 -21.75
N LEU A 139 2.51 -1.11 -20.83
CA LEU A 139 1.87 -2.41 -21.07
C LEU A 139 0.33 -2.36 -21.06
N GLY A 140 -0.28 -1.36 -20.41
CA GLY A 140 -1.73 -1.23 -20.27
C GLY A 140 -2.47 -1.27 -21.64
N PRO A 141 -2.10 -0.41 -22.61
CA PRO A 141 -2.72 -0.41 -23.94
C PRO A 141 -2.52 -1.73 -24.72
N MET A 142 -1.38 -2.41 -24.52
CA MET A 142 -1.05 -3.64 -25.24
C MET A 142 -1.86 -4.84 -24.77
N THR A 143 -2.27 -4.83 -23.50
CA THR A 143 -2.99 -5.94 -22.87
C THR A 143 -4.50 -5.72 -22.82
N GLN A 144 -4.99 -4.51 -23.12
CA GLN A 144 -6.41 -4.09 -22.98
C GLN A 144 -6.96 -4.32 -21.55
N MET A 145 -6.08 -4.32 -20.57
CA MET A 145 -6.33 -4.93 -19.28
C MET A 145 -6.16 -3.86 -18.19
N GLN A 146 -7.18 -3.61 -17.35
CA GLN A 146 -7.12 -2.57 -16.30
C GLN A 146 -5.90 -2.75 -15.40
N ASP A 147 -5.27 -1.65 -14.97
CA ASP A 147 -4.08 -1.70 -14.12
C ASP A 147 -4.36 -2.47 -12.82
N PRO A 148 -3.39 -3.26 -12.32
CA PRO A 148 -3.55 -3.91 -11.03
C PRO A 148 -3.83 -2.84 -9.96
N PRO A 149 -4.80 -3.03 -9.06
CA PRO A 149 -5.22 -2.01 -8.08
C PRO A 149 -4.23 -1.90 -6.90
N LEU A 150 -2.95 -1.66 -7.20
CA LEU A 150 -1.85 -1.68 -6.23
C LEU A 150 -1.96 -0.60 -5.17
N LEU A 151 -2.44 0.58 -5.55
CA LEU A 151 -2.69 1.65 -4.58
C LEU A 151 -3.81 1.28 -3.59
N ARG A 152 -4.85 0.62 -4.09
CA ARG A 152 -5.94 0.11 -3.25
C ARG A 152 -5.43 -0.99 -2.32
N LEU A 153 -4.60 -1.91 -2.83
CA LEU A 153 -3.98 -2.96 -2.04
C LEU A 153 -3.13 -2.39 -0.91
N GLU A 154 -2.26 -1.42 -1.18
CA GLU A 154 -1.47 -0.72 -0.16
C GLU A 154 -2.38 -0.13 0.92
N ASN A 155 -3.39 0.63 0.51
CA ASN A 155 -4.28 1.33 1.44
C ASN A 155 -5.12 0.38 2.30
N GLU A 156 -5.74 -0.64 1.70
CA GLU A 156 -6.54 -1.62 2.44
C GLU A 156 -5.67 -2.44 3.38
N SER A 157 -4.43 -2.77 2.98
CA SER A 157 -3.47 -3.50 3.84
C SER A 157 -3.05 -2.68 5.06
N TYR A 158 -2.74 -1.39 4.88
CA TYR A 158 -2.46 -0.50 6.01
C TYR A 158 -3.68 -0.31 6.91
N HIS A 159 -4.87 -0.17 6.32
CA HIS A 159 -6.10 0.00 7.09
C HIS A 159 -6.41 -1.22 7.96
N ILE A 160 -6.34 -2.46 7.44
CA ILE A 160 -6.54 -3.65 8.28
C ILE A 160 -5.47 -3.73 9.38
N CYS A 161 -4.22 -3.36 9.11
CA CYS A 161 -3.16 -3.34 10.12
C CYS A 161 -3.48 -2.38 11.28
N LEU A 162 -3.95 -1.17 10.97
CA LEU A 162 -4.41 -0.20 11.99
C LEU A 162 -5.56 -0.78 12.81
N THR A 163 -6.59 -1.30 12.14
CA THR A 163 -7.78 -1.87 12.79
C THR A 163 -7.41 -3.03 13.73
N LEU A 164 -6.54 -3.94 13.28
CA LEU A 164 -6.05 -5.06 14.09
C LEU A 164 -5.40 -4.57 15.38
N LEU A 165 -4.44 -3.65 15.29
CA LEU A 165 -3.70 -3.16 16.45
C LEU A 165 -4.59 -2.31 17.37
N GLN A 166 -5.43 -1.42 16.82
CA GLN A 166 -6.39 -0.64 17.61
C GLN A 166 -7.35 -1.55 18.40
N ASN A 167 -7.81 -2.64 17.81
CA ASN A 167 -8.72 -3.57 18.51
C ASN A 167 -8.07 -4.18 19.76
N VAL A 168 -6.77 -4.46 19.73
CA VAL A 168 -6.02 -4.99 20.88
C VAL A 168 -5.79 -3.90 21.92
N VAL A 169 -5.38 -2.71 21.49
CA VAL A 169 -5.10 -1.57 22.38
C VAL A 169 -6.38 -1.11 23.10
N ASN A 170 -7.52 -1.10 22.41
CA ASN A 170 -8.79 -0.63 22.97
C ASN A 170 -9.50 -1.68 23.85
N ASN A 171 -9.13 -2.96 23.75
CA ASN A 171 -9.73 -4.05 24.53
C ASN A 171 -8.66 -4.82 25.34
N PRO A 172 -8.05 -4.19 26.35
CA PRO A 172 -6.93 -4.77 27.10
C PRO A 172 -7.41 -5.98 27.91
N SER A 173 -7.22 -7.17 27.35
CA SER A 173 -7.59 -8.44 27.98
C SER A 173 -6.37 -9.32 28.30
N ASP A 174 -5.21 -9.06 27.68
CA ASP A 174 -4.01 -9.91 27.72
C ASP A 174 -2.71 -9.08 27.85
N LEU A 175 -1.61 -9.74 28.24
CA LEU A 175 -0.24 -9.19 28.34
C LEU A 175 0.34 -8.61 27.02
N GLY A 176 -0.32 -8.81 25.88
CA GLY A 176 0.12 -8.35 24.55
C GLY A 176 -0.15 -6.87 24.24
N GLU A 177 -0.79 -6.13 25.15
CA GLU A 177 -1.15 -4.71 24.97
C GLU A 177 0.08 -3.81 24.74
N ILE A 178 1.16 -4.02 25.50
CA ILE A 178 2.37 -3.18 25.42
C ILE A 178 3.04 -3.35 24.06
N GLU A 179 3.14 -4.59 23.58
CA GLU A 179 3.69 -4.91 22.27
C GLU A 179 2.81 -4.32 21.16
N ALA A 180 1.49 -4.54 21.22
CA ALA A 180 0.55 -4.00 20.23
C ALA A 180 0.56 -2.46 20.18
N THR A 181 0.69 -1.80 21.33
CA THR A 181 0.83 -0.34 21.41
C THR A 181 2.11 0.14 20.73
N GLY A 182 3.23 -0.55 20.95
CA GLY A 182 4.50 -0.25 20.27
C GLY A 182 4.41 -0.41 18.75
N LEU A 183 3.80 -1.52 18.29
CA LEU A 183 3.54 -1.76 16.88
C LEU A 183 2.62 -0.70 16.27
N LEU A 184 1.59 -0.27 16.99
CA LEU A 184 0.66 0.76 16.52
C LEU A 184 1.37 2.09 16.32
N VAL A 185 2.22 2.49 17.26
CA VAL A 185 3.01 3.73 17.16
C VAL A 185 3.93 3.72 15.94
N GLU A 186 4.65 2.62 15.72
CA GLU A 186 5.54 2.50 14.55
C GLU A 186 4.76 2.44 13.23
N LEU A 187 3.61 1.75 13.19
CA LEU A 187 2.74 1.73 12.01
C LEU A 187 2.20 3.13 11.68
N CYS A 188 1.71 3.86 12.68
CA CYS A 188 1.22 5.21 12.48
C CYS A 188 2.31 6.14 11.92
N LYS A 189 3.52 6.05 12.48
CA LYS A 189 4.69 6.77 11.97
C LYS A 189 5.01 6.41 10.52
N GLU A 190 5.05 5.12 10.19
CA GLU A 190 5.31 4.63 8.83
C GLU A 190 4.31 5.21 7.82
N ILE A 191 3.01 5.12 8.11
CA ILE A 191 1.95 5.62 7.23
C ILE A 191 2.07 7.13 7.02
N LEU A 192 2.32 7.90 8.09
CA LEU A 192 2.50 9.35 7.97
C LEU A 192 3.74 9.69 7.15
N GLN A 193 4.86 8.98 7.35
CA GLN A 193 6.09 9.17 6.57
C GLN A 193 5.87 8.89 5.08
N VAL A 194 5.18 7.80 4.75
CA VAL A 194 4.80 7.46 3.37
C VAL A 194 3.99 8.58 2.73
N TYR A 195 2.96 9.06 3.42
CA TYR A 195 2.11 10.13 2.89
C TYR A 195 2.87 11.44 2.69
N ILE A 196 3.66 11.86 3.69
CA ILE A 196 4.47 13.08 3.64
C ILE A 196 5.48 13.00 2.49
N GLY A 197 6.16 11.85 2.31
CA GLY A 197 7.10 11.64 1.22
C GLY A 197 6.46 11.88 -0.15
N ILE A 198 5.28 11.31 -0.37
CA ILE A 198 4.50 11.50 -1.62
C ILE A 198 4.04 12.95 -1.78
N ALA A 199 3.63 13.61 -0.69
CA ALA A 199 3.22 15.00 -0.71
C ALA A 199 4.38 15.96 -1.01
N GLN A 200 5.61 15.62 -0.62
CA GLN A 200 6.82 16.42 -0.82
C GLN A 200 7.55 16.16 -2.14
N LEU A 201 7.33 15.00 -2.79
CA LEU A 201 7.92 14.56 -4.07
C LEU A 201 7.68 15.51 -5.28
N GLY A 202 6.99 16.64 -5.09
CA GLY A 202 6.73 17.66 -6.11
C GLY A 202 7.09 19.09 -5.71
N HIS A 203 7.82 19.33 -4.60
CA HIS A 203 8.32 20.66 -4.31
C HIS A 203 9.47 21.01 -5.26
N PRO A 204 9.36 22.07 -6.09
CA PRO A 204 10.45 22.50 -6.94
C PRO A 204 11.48 23.23 -6.07
N ALA A 205 12.39 22.49 -5.46
CA ALA A 205 13.69 23.05 -5.12
C ALA A 205 14.46 23.19 -6.44
N SER A 206 14.51 24.42 -6.97
CA SER A 206 15.36 24.90 -8.06
C SER A 206 16.29 23.87 -8.73
N SER A 207 15.92 23.40 -9.92
CA SER A 207 16.86 23.27 -11.05
C SER A 207 16.11 22.89 -12.33
N ALA A 208 16.61 23.42 -13.43
CA ALA A 208 15.99 23.46 -14.73
C ALA A 208 15.72 22.08 -15.36
N GLY A 209 14.57 21.99 -16.05
CA GLY A 209 14.49 21.28 -17.33
C GLY A 209 14.42 19.75 -17.28
N LYS A 210 13.25 19.21 -16.91
CA LYS A 210 12.57 18.09 -17.60
C LYS A 210 11.19 17.94 -16.96
N GLN A 211 10.15 18.28 -17.70
CA GLN A 211 8.76 18.04 -17.30
C GLN A 211 8.57 16.53 -17.06
N LEU A 212 8.49 16.10 -15.80
CA LEU A 212 8.04 14.76 -15.45
C LEU A 212 6.58 14.64 -15.87
N ARG A 213 6.29 13.71 -16.79
CA ARG A 213 4.90 13.41 -17.19
C ARG A 213 4.15 12.81 -15.99
N PRO A 214 2.88 13.17 -15.75
CA PRO A 214 2.14 12.67 -14.59
C PRO A 214 1.82 11.18 -14.77
N LEU A 215 2.32 10.35 -13.85
CA LEU A 215 2.47 8.89 -13.98
C LEU A 215 1.21 8.04 -13.72
N TRP A 216 -0.01 8.61 -13.68
CA TRP A 216 -1.25 7.81 -13.63
C TRP A 216 -2.35 8.48 -14.44
N GLN A 217 -2.95 7.74 -15.38
CA GLN A 217 -4.23 8.11 -15.94
C GLN A 217 -5.31 7.76 -14.94
N ILE A 218 -5.64 8.74 -14.09
CA ILE A 218 -6.99 8.82 -13.57
C ILE A 218 -7.55 10.13 -14.13
N PRO A 219 -8.73 10.16 -14.80
CA PRO A 219 -9.21 11.35 -15.48
C PRO A 219 -9.54 12.47 -14.47
N THR A 220 -8.93 13.66 -14.62
CA THR A 220 -9.20 14.98 -13.97
C THR A 220 -8.69 15.26 -12.54
N GLY A 221 -7.47 15.83 -12.45
CA GLY A 221 -6.75 16.28 -11.25
C GLY A 221 -5.24 16.06 -11.45
N SER A 222 -4.34 16.82 -10.80
CA SER A 222 -2.91 16.44 -10.81
C SER A 222 -2.81 15.01 -10.25
N SER A 223 -2.13 14.09 -10.95
CA SER A 223 -2.08 12.66 -10.56
C SER A 223 -1.66 12.48 -9.09
N LYS A 224 -0.74 13.34 -8.63
CA LYS A 224 -0.32 13.50 -7.23
C LYS A 224 -1.49 13.80 -6.28
N ARG A 225 -2.29 14.82 -6.55
CA ARG A 225 -3.42 15.21 -5.66
C ARG A 225 -4.43 14.09 -5.52
N ARG A 226 -4.69 13.34 -6.59
CA ARG A 226 -5.57 12.17 -6.50
C ARG A 226 -4.93 11.02 -5.73
N GLU A 227 -3.65 10.78 -5.95
CA GLU A 227 -2.91 9.76 -5.21
C GLU A 227 -2.93 10.06 -3.69
N LEU A 228 -2.77 11.32 -3.31
CA LEU A 228 -2.96 11.80 -1.93
C LEU A 228 -4.41 11.67 -1.46
N ALA A 229 -5.40 11.91 -2.32
CA ALA A 229 -6.82 11.76 -1.97
C ALA A 229 -7.17 10.29 -1.72
N ALA A 230 -6.62 9.36 -2.51
CA ALA A 230 -6.82 7.93 -2.33
C ALA A 230 -6.20 7.41 -1.03
N ARG A 231 -5.07 7.98 -0.57
CA ARG A 231 -4.43 7.66 0.71
C ARG A 231 -5.05 8.37 1.91
N ALA A 232 -5.83 9.42 1.69
CA ALA A 232 -6.41 10.24 2.77
C ALA A 232 -7.17 9.42 3.82
N PRO A 233 -8.02 8.42 3.48
CA PRO A 233 -8.74 7.65 4.50
C PRO A 233 -7.83 6.92 5.49
N VAL A 234 -6.71 6.35 5.02
CA VAL A 234 -5.75 5.64 5.88
C VAL A 234 -5.01 6.64 6.78
N VAL A 235 -4.67 7.82 6.26
CA VAL A 235 -4.04 8.89 7.06
C VAL A 235 -4.99 9.43 8.11
N VAL A 236 -6.26 9.63 7.77
CA VAL A 236 -7.29 10.05 8.72
C VAL A 236 -7.45 9.01 9.84
N ALA A 237 -7.58 7.74 9.48
CA ALA A 237 -7.62 6.64 10.45
C ALA A 237 -6.35 6.59 11.33
N THR A 238 -5.18 6.90 10.74
CA THR A 238 -3.91 6.98 11.47
C THR A 238 -3.93 8.11 12.50
N LEU A 239 -4.36 9.32 12.12
CA LEU A 239 -4.46 10.46 13.05
C LEU A 239 -5.46 10.17 14.16
N GLN A 240 -6.60 9.55 13.84
CA GLN A 240 -7.58 9.10 14.81
C GLN A 240 -7.00 8.05 15.77
N ALA A 241 -6.25 7.06 15.27
CA ALA A 241 -5.58 6.06 16.09
C ALA A 241 -4.58 6.70 17.07
N ILE A 242 -3.83 7.73 16.64
CA ILE A 242 -2.93 8.48 17.52
C ILE A 242 -3.74 9.25 18.59
N CYS A 243 -4.87 9.85 18.22
CA CYS A 243 -5.77 10.52 19.16
C CYS A 243 -6.38 9.55 20.17
N GLU A 244 -6.64 8.30 19.80
CA GLU A 244 -7.21 7.30 20.69
C GLU A 244 -6.19 6.76 21.71
N LEU A 245 -4.89 7.00 21.51
CA LEU A 245 -3.88 6.66 22.51
C LEU A 245 -4.18 7.36 23.85
N GLY A 246 -4.01 6.60 24.94
CA GLY A 246 -4.07 7.14 26.29
C GLY A 246 -3.06 8.28 26.49
N THR A 247 -3.40 9.25 27.34
CA THR A 247 -2.64 10.50 27.52
C THR A 247 -1.14 10.26 27.77
N SER A 248 -0.79 9.31 28.66
CA SER A 248 0.60 8.97 28.96
C SER A 248 1.33 8.33 27.77
N SER A 249 0.65 7.47 27.00
CA SER A 249 1.21 6.86 25.78
C SER A 249 1.39 7.90 24.69
N PHE A 250 0.48 8.85 24.54
CA PHE A 250 0.60 9.95 23.60
C PHE A 250 1.78 10.86 23.95
N GLU A 251 1.86 11.35 25.19
CA GLU A 251 2.94 12.23 25.67
C GLU A 251 4.32 11.61 25.47
N ARG A 252 4.48 10.33 25.80
CA ARG A 252 5.74 9.60 25.62
C ARG A 252 6.18 9.53 24.15
N ASN A 253 5.23 9.50 23.21
CA ASN A 253 5.50 9.41 21.78
C ASN A 253 5.37 10.76 21.06
N LEU A 254 5.09 11.86 21.78
CA LEU A 254 4.88 13.17 21.17
C LEU A 254 6.13 13.66 20.44
N ALA A 255 7.32 13.44 20.98
CA ALA A 255 8.58 13.80 20.32
C ALA A 255 8.76 13.11 18.96
N LEU A 256 8.18 11.91 18.79
CA LEU A 256 8.20 11.14 17.55
C LEU A 256 7.14 11.62 16.56
N PHE A 257 5.93 11.93 17.04
CA PHE A 257 4.84 12.38 16.16
C PHE A 257 4.92 13.86 15.78
N PHE A 258 5.39 14.74 16.66
CA PHE A 258 5.33 16.18 16.45
C PHE A 258 6.01 16.67 15.15
N PRO A 259 7.20 16.16 14.75
CA PRO A 259 7.80 16.51 13.46
C PRO A 259 6.95 16.07 12.25
N LEU A 260 6.28 14.92 12.36
CA LEU A 260 5.40 14.40 11.31
C LEU A 260 4.13 15.25 11.20
N LEU A 261 3.49 15.56 12.34
CA LEU A 261 2.33 16.45 12.39
C LEU A 261 2.66 17.83 11.80
N SER A 262 3.82 18.39 12.17
CA SER A 262 4.30 19.67 11.61
C SER A 262 4.50 19.59 10.10
N SER A 263 5.07 18.48 9.61
CA SER A 263 5.27 18.24 8.17
C SER A 263 3.95 18.09 7.42
N LEU A 264 2.93 17.47 8.04
CA LEU A 264 1.59 17.37 7.48
C LEU A 264 0.96 18.75 7.28
N ILE A 265 1.07 19.66 8.26
CA ILE A 265 0.56 21.04 8.13
C ILE A 265 1.13 21.74 6.89
N CYS A 266 2.40 21.50 6.58
CA CYS A 266 3.11 22.15 5.48
C CYS A 266 2.91 21.47 4.11
N CYS A 267 2.33 20.28 4.03
CA CYS A 267 2.28 19.51 2.80
C CYS A 267 0.98 19.73 2.01
N GLU A 268 1.03 19.51 0.69
CA GLU A 268 -0.18 19.52 -0.14
C GLU A 268 -1.04 18.30 0.18
N HIS A 269 -2.36 18.49 0.32
CA HIS A 269 -3.30 17.40 0.56
C HIS A 269 -4.23 17.14 -0.62
N GLY A 270 -4.61 15.87 -0.78
CA GLY A 270 -5.61 15.45 -1.74
C GLY A 270 -7.06 15.66 -1.29
N SER A 271 -7.30 15.70 0.02
CA SER A 271 -8.60 15.84 0.69
C SER A 271 -8.48 16.86 1.83
N SER A 272 -9.53 17.66 2.09
CA SER A 272 -9.58 18.57 3.24
C SER A 272 -9.71 17.83 4.58
N GLU A 273 -10.23 16.60 4.54
CA GLU A 273 -10.46 15.76 5.73
C GLU A 273 -9.18 15.54 6.55
N VAL A 274 -8.03 15.39 5.89
CA VAL A 274 -6.74 15.24 6.58
C VAL A 274 -6.42 16.50 7.39
N GLN A 275 -6.69 17.69 6.84
CA GLN A 275 -6.42 18.96 7.51
C GLN A 275 -7.40 19.20 8.67
N GLU A 276 -8.67 18.84 8.48
CA GLU A 276 -9.72 18.95 9.50
C GLU A 276 -9.36 18.08 10.72
N VAL A 277 -9.07 16.80 10.51
CA VAL A 277 -8.69 15.87 11.59
C VAL A 277 -7.36 16.25 12.24
N LEU A 278 -6.39 16.74 11.46
CA LEU A 278 -5.13 17.24 12.00
C LEU A 278 -5.34 18.47 12.91
N SER A 279 -6.19 19.41 12.49
CA SER A 279 -6.53 20.58 13.30
C SER A 279 -7.19 20.17 14.62
N ASP A 280 -8.16 19.25 14.56
CA ASP A 280 -8.85 18.73 15.74
C ASP A 280 -7.91 17.98 16.68
N MET A 281 -6.99 17.17 16.14
CA MET A 281 -5.95 16.47 16.89
C MET A 281 -5.01 17.46 17.62
N LEU A 282 -4.53 18.49 16.92
CA LEU A 282 -3.62 19.48 17.52
C LEU A 282 -4.30 20.23 18.68
N GLY A 283 -5.57 20.63 18.49
CA GLY A 283 -6.35 21.30 19.53
C GLY A 283 -6.66 20.41 20.73
N SER A 284 -7.03 19.15 20.49
CA SER A 284 -7.48 18.23 21.54
C SER A 284 -6.36 17.50 22.28
N LYS A 285 -5.22 17.21 21.64
CA LYS A 285 -4.14 16.40 22.21
C LYS A 285 -2.84 17.17 22.43
N VAL A 286 -2.41 17.98 21.47
CA VAL A 286 -1.13 18.71 21.60
C VAL A 286 -1.29 19.96 22.46
N GLY A 287 -2.36 20.73 22.27
CA GLY A 287 -2.65 21.94 23.04
C GLY A 287 -2.60 21.73 24.55
N PRO A 288 -3.31 20.74 25.13
CA PRO A 288 -3.29 20.48 26.57
C PRO A 288 -1.90 20.13 27.11
N VAL A 289 -1.11 19.34 26.37
CA VAL A 289 0.25 18.94 26.80
C VAL A 289 1.17 20.17 26.85
N LEU A 290 1.07 21.06 25.87
CA LEU A 290 1.86 22.30 25.85
C LEU A 290 1.44 23.27 26.95
N LEU A 291 0.14 23.38 27.26
CA LEU A 291 -0.37 24.25 28.32
C LEU A 291 0.01 23.75 29.73
N GLN A 292 0.23 22.45 29.91
CA GLN A 292 0.70 21.88 31.18
C GLN A 292 2.23 22.00 31.37
N ALA A 293 2.98 22.24 30.29
CA ALA A 293 4.44 22.39 30.31
C ALA A 293 4.91 23.84 30.54
N CYS A 294 3.99 24.81 30.47
CA CYS A 294 4.21 26.24 30.72
C CYS A 294 3.78 26.64 32.13
#